data_AF-A0A2D6NYA9-F1
#
_entry.id   AF-A0A2D6NYA9-F1
#
_cell.length_a   1.000
_cell.length_b   1.000
_cell.length_c   1.000
_cell.angle_alpha   90.00
_cell.angle_beta   90.00
_cell.angle_gamma   90.00
#
_symmetry.space_group_name_H-M   'P 1'
#
loop_
_entity.id
_entity.type
_entity.pdbx_description
1 polymer ?
#
loop_
_entity_poly.entity_id
_entity_poly.type
_entity_poly.pdbx_seq_one_letter_code
_entity_poly.pdbx_strand_id
1 'polypeptide(L)'
;MPVAQSLQNLLDNPLVATCLDRSQLIKPCLNSVLNMWRADLTNRRPAPAYIAGVNREPMYQGTDLDLLSVLMTLSQRRAVINIPSYENLRKSSLKSNQHVVTRENRHGKIIKPISNMDTHAFSIMMMDFNIAETRRGRERIGAPRNFALVDDSGNFYDGWQGLEWISSKEENQFIAENQLEVYPDSLEFTHFVHPSLAFSFYGSPYLITKTLASRIADQASHYRKLAQQLRKKGIKLRRPSGGRDEEVESWTEGETRPQKVKNLEAKLILPEFIGSYPLMGVKEDGHTIQTYDKMPRSREAQRDILRYSKWISRKLSFRYGPMVCTPMRAVELAFFKYGFKGDQELKPGWAVPDWNRDFKEKPKSRNKWNILELNPHVQLLYRIAEKTARIATYK
;
A
#
# COMPACT_ATOMS: atom_id res chain seq x y z
N MET A 1 -20.64 13.54 24.60
CA MET A 1 -21.32 12.69 23.61
C MET A 1 -20.67 11.31 23.61
N PRO A 2 -21.42 10.20 23.56
CA PRO A 2 -20.83 8.87 23.47
C PRO A 2 -20.12 8.69 22.13
N VAL A 3 -18.88 8.21 22.16
CA VAL A 3 -18.09 7.86 20.97
C VAL A 3 -18.79 6.71 20.23
N ALA A 4 -18.67 6.66 18.91
CA ALA A 4 -19.26 5.57 18.11
C ALA A 4 -18.87 4.18 18.66
N GLN A 5 -19.86 3.30 18.82
CA GLN A 5 -19.69 1.97 19.45
C GLN A 5 -18.64 1.11 18.75
N SER A 6 -18.51 1.24 17.42
CA SER A 6 -17.50 0.53 16.63
C SER A 6 -16.06 0.92 16.97
N LEU A 7 -15.84 2.08 17.60
CA LEU A 7 -14.54 2.54 18.07
C LEU A 7 -14.30 2.14 19.53
N GLN A 8 -15.34 2.24 20.37
CA GLN A 8 -15.26 1.81 21.77
C GLN A 8 -14.97 0.31 21.88
N ASN A 9 -15.67 -0.49 21.08
CA ASN A 9 -15.58 -1.96 21.08
C ASN A 9 -14.65 -2.48 19.98
N LEU A 10 -13.62 -1.70 19.60
CA LEU A 10 -12.70 -2.09 18.53
C LEU A 10 -12.03 -3.45 18.81
N LEU A 11 -11.71 -3.73 20.08
CA LEU A 11 -11.06 -4.99 20.49
C LEU A 11 -11.99 -6.21 20.37
N ASP A 12 -13.31 -6.01 20.47
CA ASP A 12 -14.31 -7.07 20.30
C ASP A 12 -14.54 -7.40 18.82
N ASN A 13 -14.01 -6.59 17.90
CA ASN A 13 -14.09 -6.86 16.48
C ASN A 13 -13.31 -8.16 16.16
N PRO A 14 -13.95 -9.18 15.51
CA PRO A 14 -13.30 -10.47 15.25
C PRO A 14 -12.00 -10.36 14.45
N LEU A 15 -11.89 -9.38 13.56
CA LEU A 15 -10.68 -9.14 12.77
C LEU A 15 -9.54 -8.61 13.64
N VAL A 16 -9.85 -7.74 14.60
CA VAL A 16 -8.87 -7.20 15.56
C VAL A 16 -8.43 -8.30 16.51
N ALA A 17 -9.36 -9.04 17.11
CA ALA A 17 -9.07 -10.16 17.99
C ALA A 17 -8.14 -11.20 17.32
N THR A 18 -8.45 -11.57 16.07
CA THR A 18 -7.62 -12.51 15.29
C THR A 18 -6.24 -11.92 14.95
N CYS A 19 -6.15 -10.61 14.72
CA CYS A 19 -4.86 -9.96 14.47
C CYS A 19 -4.00 -9.86 15.75
N LEU A 20 -4.62 -9.76 16.93
CA LEU A 20 -3.90 -9.70 18.21
C LEU A 20 -3.42 -11.08 18.69
N ASP A 21 -4.04 -12.18 18.22
CA ASP A 21 -3.64 -13.54 18.56
C ASP A 21 -2.54 -14.08 17.62
N ARG A 22 -1.36 -14.39 18.19
CA ARG A 22 -0.23 -14.93 17.43
C ARG A 22 -0.45 -16.34 16.90
N SER A 23 -1.32 -17.12 17.52
CA SER A 23 -1.63 -18.49 17.13
C SER A 23 -2.46 -18.57 15.85
N GLN A 24 -3.20 -17.50 15.53
CA GLN A 24 -4.10 -17.46 14.39
C GLN A 24 -3.38 -17.14 13.08
N LEU A 25 -3.85 -17.76 11.99
CA LEU A 25 -3.41 -17.44 10.64
C LEU A 25 -4.00 -16.11 10.19
N ILE A 26 -3.16 -15.27 9.57
CA ILE A 26 -3.56 -13.92 9.15
C ILE A 26 -4.34 -13.89 7.82
N LYS A 27 -4.33 -14.98 7.06
CA LYS A 27 -4.89 -15.04 5.70
C LYS A 27 -6.41 -14.74 5.67
N PRO A 28 -7.25 -15.29 6.58
CA PRO A 28 -8.67 -14.94 6.62
C PRO A 28 -8.90 -13.45 6.87
N CYS A 29 -8.16 -12.85 7.83
CA CYS A 29 -8.26 -11.42 8.12
C CYS A 29 -7.86 -10.54 6.93
N LEU A 30 -6.81 -10.92 6.20
CA LEU A 30 -6.29 -10.14 5.08
C LEU A 30 -7.38 -9.88 4.04
N ASN A 31 -8.13 -10.90 3.64
CA ASN A 31 -9.18 -10.75 2.63
C ASN A 31 -10.31 -9.85 3.14
N SER A 32 -10.78 -10.08 4.37
CA SER A 32 -11.86 -9.28 4.96
C SER A 32 -11.48 -7.81 5.11
N VAL A 33 -10.25 -7.52 5.54
CA VAL A 33 -9.75 -6.13 5.66
C VAL A 33 -9.58 -5.48 4.29
N LEU A 34 -9.05 -6.18 3.30
CA LEU A 34 -8.93 -5.63 1.95
C LEU A 34 -10.29 -5.35 1.31
N ASN A 35 -11.30 -6.17 1.61
CA ASN A 35 -12.66 -5.94 1.12
C ASN A 35 -13.30 -4.67 1.70
N MET A 36 -12.91 -4.21 2.89
CA MET A 36 -13.36 -2.91 3.43
C MET A 36 -12.93 -1.72 2.56
N TRP A 37 -11.86 -1.89 1.79
CA TRP A 37 -11.29 -0.88 0.89
C TRP A 37 -11.55 -1.19 -0.58
N ARG A 38 -12.39 -2.17 -0.87
CA ARG A 38 -12.73 -2.49 -2.24
C ARG A 38 -13.46 -1.29 -2.83
N ALA A 39 -12.82 -0.65 -3.80
CA ALA A 39 -13.49 0.30 -4.66
C ALA A 39 -14.39 -0.51 -5.61
N ASP A 40 -15.70 -0.41 -5.38
CA ASP A 40 -16.70 -0.89 -6.31
C ASP A 40 -17.27 0.30 -7.06
N LEU A 41 -16.93 0.41 -8.34
CA LEU A 41 -17.38 1.53 -9.18
C LEU A 41 -18.91 1.51 -9.29
N THR A 42 -19.54 0.34 -9.42
CA THR A 42 -21.00 0.24 -9.67
C THR A 42 -21.86 0.68 -8.48
N ASN A 43 -21.29 0.72 -7.27
CA ASN A 43 -21.98 1.20 -6.06
C ASN A 43 -21.69 2.68 -5.75
N ARG A 44 -20.81 3.32 -6.53
CA ARG A 44 -20.57 4.76 -6.44
C ARG A 44 -21.48 5.50 -7.42
N ARG A 45 -21.73 6.78 -7.11
CA ARG A 45 -22.45 7.70 -7.98
C ARG A 45 -21.61 8.96 -8.20
N PRO A 46 -20.43 8.82 -8.83
CA PRO A 46 -19.62 9.98 -9.12
C PRO A 46 -20.34 10.90 -10.11
N ALA A 47 -19.97 12.17 -10.10
CA ALA A 47 -20.46 13.17 -11.02
C ALA A 47 -19.32 14.08 -11.50
N PRO A 48 -19.45 14.66 -12.70
CA PRO A 48 -18.62 15.78 -13.13
C PRO A 48 -18.69 16.94 -12.12
N ALA A 49 -17.53 17.46 -11.72
CA ALA A 49 -17.42 18.61 -10.85
C ALA A 49 -17.32 19.90 -11.68
N TYR A 50 -18.14 20.89 -11.35
CA TYR A 50 -18.12 22.21 -11.96
C TYR A 50 -17.97 23.29 -10.88
N ILE A 51 -17.15 24.31 -11.16
CA ILE A 51 -17.08 25.55 -10.37
C ILE A 51 -17.58 26.73 -11.18
N ALA A 52 -17.98 27.80 -10.49
CA ALA A 52 -18.30 29.05 -11.16
C ALA A 52 -17.02 29.67 -11.74
N GLY A 53 -16.93 29.73 -13.06
CA GLY A 53 -15.87 30.40 -13.80
C GLY A 53 -16.03 31.93 -13.80
N VAL A 54 -15.12 32.60 -14.48
CA VAL A 54 -15.22 34.04 -14.74
C VAL A 54 -16.54 34.27 -15.50
N ASN A 55 -17.42 35.15 -14.99
CA ASN A 55 -18.80 35.39 -15.45
C ASN A 55 -19.88 34.37 -15.01
N ARG A 56 -19.62 33.50 -14.01
CA ARG A 56 -20.57 32.48 -13.50
C ARG A 56 -20.88 31.34 -14.48
N GLU A 57 -20.13 31.20 -15.56
CA GLU A 57 -20.24 30.03 -16.43
C GLU A 57 -19.67 28.78 -15.72
N PRO A 58 -20.30 27.60 -15.84
CA PRO A 58 -19.78 26.39 -15.21
C PRO A 58 -18.47 25.95 -15.88
N MET A 59 -17.38 25.96 -15.12
CA MET A 59 -16.08 25.48 -15.55
C MET A 59 -15.84 24.08 -14.99
N TYR A 60 -15.62 23.10 -15.88
CA TYR A 60 -15.32 21.72 -15.50
C TYR A 60 -14.02 21.64 -14.70
N GLN A 61 -13.97 20.75 -13.70
CA GLN A 61 -12.82 20.55 -12.81
C GLN A 61 -12.34 19.10 -12.75
N GLY A 62 -12.90 18.21 -13.57
CA GLY A 62 -12.72 16.77 -13.47
C GLY A 62 -13.93 16.07 -12.84
N THR A 63 -13.75 14.81 -12.46
CA THR A 63 -14.77 14.04 -11.75
C THR A 63 -14.51 14.02 -10.24
N ASP A 64 -15.56 13.85 -9.43
CA ASP A 64 -15.43 13.59 -7.98
C ASP A 64 -14.93 12.15 -7.67
N LEU A 65 -14.65 11.36 -8.71
CA LEU A 65 -14.00 10.07 -8.61
C LEU A 65 -12.50 10.27 -8.36
N ASP A 66 -11.93 9.52 -7.42
CA ASP A 66 -10.49 9.54 -7.17
C ASP A 66 -9.74 8.48 -7.99
N LEU A 67 -8.56 8.84 -8.50
CA LEU A 67 -7.74 7.94 -9.33
C LEU A 67 -7.39 6.64 -8.59
N LEU A 68 -7.08 6.70 -7.30
CA LEU A 68 -6.70 5.51 -6.54
C LEU A 68 -7.82 4.45 -6.55
N SER A 69 -9.06 4.87 -6.36
CA SER A 69 -10.22 3.97 -6.41
C SER A 69 -10.34 3.27 -7.77
N VAL A 70 -10.19 4.01 -8.87
CA VAL A 70 -10.18 3.44 -10.23
C VAL A 70 -9.04 2.44 -10.39
N LEU A 71 -7.81 2.82 -10.03
CA LEU A 71 -6.65 1.94 -10.15
C LEU A 71 -6.78 0.67 -9.31
N MET A 72 -7.39 0.76 -8.12
CA MET A 72 -7.68 -0.39 -7.27
C MET A 72 -8.65 -1.36 -7.96
N THR A 73 -9.71 -0.85 -8.61
CA THR A 73 -10.65 -1.67 -9.39
C THR A 73 -9.96 -2.30 -10.60
N LEU A 74 -9.26 -1.51 -11.42
CA LEU A 74 -8.56 -1.98 -12.62
C LEU A 74 -7.49 -3.05 -12.30
N SER A 75 -6.82 -2.93 -11.15
CA SER A 75 -5.82 -3.91 -10.72
C SER A 75 -6.40 -5.29 -10.43
N GLN A 76 -7.68 -5.40 -10.04
CA GLN A 76 -8.32 -6.69 -9.73
C GLN A 76 -8.43 -7.57 -10.98
N ARG A 77 -8.73 -6.96 -12.13
CA ARG A 77 -8.79 -7.65 -13.43
C ARG A 77 -7.50 -7.57 -14.25
N ARG A 78 -6.46 -6.92 -13.73
CA ARG A 78 -5.19 -6.64 -14.43
C ARG A 78 -5.43 -5.92 -15.76
N ALA A 79 -6.23 -4.86 -15.73
CA ALA A 79 -6.50 -4.04 -16.91
C ALA A 79 -5.21 -3.57 -17.58
N VAL A 80 -5.27 -3.42 -18.91
CA VAL A 80 -4.19 -2.80 -19.67
C VAL A 80 -4.41 -1.29 -19.66
N ILE A 81 -3.40 -0.54 -19.21
CA ILE A 81 -3.39 0.92 -19.26
C ILE A 81 -2.32 1.40 -20.23
N ASN A 82 -2.47 2.63 -20.72
CA ASN A 82 -1.46 3.37 -21.46
C ASN A 82 -1.05 4.62 -20.66
N ILE A 83 0.23 4.95 -20.73
CA ILE A 83 0.83 6.15 -20.14
C ILE A 83 1.55 6.86 -21.29
N PRO A 84 0.88 7.82 -21.97
CA PRO A 84 1.40 8.44 -23.19
C PRO A 84 2.76 9.10 -22.99
N SER A 85 2.89 9.88 -21.92
CA SER A 85 4.12 10.54 -21.50
C SER A 85 4.29 10.41 -19.99
N TYR A 86 5.52 10.18 -19.53
CA TYR A 86 5.83 10.07 -18.11
C TYR A 86 7.24 10.51 -17.79
N GLU A 87 7.35 11.50 -16.91
CA GLU A 87 8.63 11.92 -16.35
C GLU A 87 8.94 11.16 -15.07
N ASN A 88 10.15 10.62 -15.00
CA ASN A 88 10.58 9.85 -13.85
C ASN A 88 10.74 10.73 -12.61
N LEU A 89 9.83 10.61 -11.64
CA LEU A 89 9.96 11.27 -10.33
C LEU A 89 11.08 10.66 -9.44
N ARG A 90 11.61 9.50 -9.83
CA ARG A 90 12.59 8.70 -9.07
C ARG A 90 13.63 8.08 -9.99
N LYS A 91 14.77 7.68 -9.42
CA LYS A 91 15.79 6.93 -10.15
C LYS A 91 15.20 5.67 -10.78
N SER A 92 15.57 5.44 -12.03
CA SER A 92 15.23 4.22 -12.72
C SER A 92 16.15 3.10 -12.26
N SER A 93 15.58 1.94 -11.91
CA SER A 93 16.34 0.72 -11.68
C SER A 93 16.43 -0.06 -12.99
N LEU A 94 17.65 -0.28 -13.44
CA LEU A 94 17.97 -1.01 -14.66
C LEU A 94 18.59 -2.36 -14.32
N LYS A 95 18.49 -3.29 -15.27
CA LYS A 95 19.07 -4.63 -15.18
C LYS A 95 19.79 -4.95 -16.47
N SER A 96 20.92 -5.64 -16.39
CA SER A 96 21.75 -5.97 -17.55
C SER A 96 21.02 -6.80 -18.61
N ASN A 97 20.04 -7.58 -18.18
CA ASN A 97 19.23 -8.43 -19.03
C ASN A 97 17.94 -7.76 -19.54
N GLN A 98 17.77 -6.45 -19.34
CA GLN A 98 16.58 -5.70 -19.73
C GLN A 98 16.94 -4.45 -20.52
N HIS A 99 16.19 -4.15 -21.56
CA HIS A 99 16.28 -2.88 -22.26
C HIS A 99 14.90 -2.28 -22.52
N VAL A 100 14.85 -0.95 -22.59
CA VAL A 100 13.62 -0.19 -22.85
C VAL A 100 13.46 -0.05 -24.36
N VAL A 101 12.38 -0.59 -24.92
CA VAL A 101 12.07 -0.52 -26.35
C VAL A 101 11.66 0.90 -26.74
N THR A 102 10.79 1.54 -25.93
CA THR A 102 10.44 2.95 -26.08
C THR A 102 10.08 3.56 -24.72
N ARG A 103 10.38 4.86 -24.56
CA ARG A 103 10.07 5.64 -23.36
C ARG A 103 8.68 6.29 -23.41
N GLU A 104 8.12 6.42 -24.61
CA GLU A 104 6.79 6.96 -24.87
C GLU A 104 5.73 5.85 -24.92
N ASN A 105 4.46 6.19 -24.71
CA ASN A 105 3.33 5.27 -24.79
C ASN A 105 3.58 3.96 -24.04
N ARG A 106 3.95 4.11 -22.77
CA ARG A 106 4.26 3.00 -21.88
C ARG A 106 2.96 2.32 -21.53
N HIS A 107 2.81 1.06 -21.93
CA HIS A 107 1.56 0.34 -21.73
C HIS A 107 1.80 -1.05 -21.14
N GLY A 108 0.76 -1.58 -20.51
CA GLY A 108 0.90 -2.85 -19.82
C GLY A 108 -0.21 -3.16 -18.84
N LYS A 109 -0.12 -4.35 -18.26
CA LYS A 109 -1.13 -4.82 -17.28
C LYS A 109 -0.83 -4.26 -15.90
N ILE A 110 -1.81 -3.62 -15.27
CA ILE A 110 -1.69 -3.23 -13.87
C ILE A 110 -1.48 -4.48 -13.01
N ILE A 111 -0.43 -4.44 -12.18
CA ILE A 111 -0.18 -5.45 -11.16
C ILE A 111 -0.84 -5.04 -9.84
N LYS A 112 -0.55 -3.81 -9.37
CA LYS A 112 -1.15 -3.23 -8.16
C LYS A 112 -0.70 -1.78 -7.93
N PRO A 113 -1.52 -0.96 -7.25
CA PRO A 113 -1.05 0.25 -6.59
C PRO A 113 -0.15 -0.08 -5.38
N ILE A 114 0.84 0.76 -5.12
CA ILE A 114 1.83 0.61 -4.05
C ILE A 114 2.03 1.96 -3.39
N SER A 115 2.04 2.00 -2.06
CA SER A 115 2.45 3.16 -1.28
C SER A 115 3.82 2.98 -0.64
N ASN A 116 4.51 4.08 -0.42
CA ASN A 116 5.64 4.13 0.50
C ASN A 116 5.12 4.11 1.95
N MET A 117 5.76 3.32 2.82
CA MET A 117 5.39 3.25 4.25
C MET A 117 5.85 4.50 5.01
N ASP A 118 6.93 5.14 4.56
CA ASP A 118 7.60 6.22 5.27
C ASP A 118 7.21 7.62 4.79
N THR A 119 6.78 7.75 3.53
CA THR A 119 6.43 9.03 2.89
C THR A 119 5.06 8.94 2.22
N HIS A 120 4.52 10.07 1.75
CA HIS A 120 3.23 10.11 1.07
C HIS A 120 3.28 9.69 -0.41
N ALA A 121 4.38 9.07 -0.84
CA ALA A 121 4.53 8.65 -2.23
C ALA A 121 3.68 7.42 -2.57
N PHE A 122 3.08 7.47 -3.74
CA PHE A 122 2.35 6.35 -4.35
C PHE A 122 2.89 6.05 -5.73
N SER A 123 2.76 4.80 -6.14
CA SER A 123 3.14 4.33 -7.45
C SER A 123 2.19 3.24 -7.91
N ILE A 124 2.07 3.07 -9.22
CA ILE A 124 1.48 1.88 -9.81
C ILE A 124 2.57 0.95 -10.29
N MET A 125 2.45 -0.33 -9.91
CA MET A 125 3.26 -1.38 -10.49
C MET A 125 2.52 -1.95 -11.70
N MET A 126 3.17 -1.91 -12.86
CA MET A 126 2.66 -2.41 -14.13
C MET A 126 3.61 -3.45 -14.69
N MET A 127 3.07 -4.49 -15.34
CA MET A 127 3.83 -5.32 -16.25
C MET A 127 3.98 -4.56 -17.56
N ASP A 128 5.07 -3.82 -17.69
CA ASP A 128 5.33 -2.88 -18.77
C ASP A 128 5.85 -3.62 -20.01
N PHE A 129 5.05 -3.58 -21.08
CA PHE A 129 5.33 -4.27 -22.34
C PHE A 129 6.35 -3.54 -23.21
N ASN A 130 6.76 -2.33 -22.83
CA ASN A 130 7.84 -1.60 -23.50
C ASN A 130 9.22 -2.02 -22.98
N ILE A 131 9.30 -3.06 -22.15
CA ILE A 131 10.56 -3.66 -21.69
C ILE A 131 10.73 -5.04 -22.32
N ALA A 132 11.87 -5.25 -22.97
CA ALA A 132 12.32 -6.57 -23.38
C ALA A 132 13.29 -7.13 -22.33
N GLU A 133 13.03 -8.36 -21.87
CA GLU A 133 13.85 -9.09 -20.92
C GLU A 133 14.45 -10.35 -21.58
N THR A 134 15.77 -10.45 -21.59
CA THR A 134 16.49 -11.65 -22.00
C THR A 134 16.69 -12.59 -20.81
N ARG A 135 16.26 -13.85 -20.93
CA ARG A 135 16.57 -14.90 -19.95
C ARG A 135 16.95 -16.19 -20.66
N ARG A 136 18.12 -16.76 -20.33
CA ARG A 136 18.59 -18.02 -20.93
C ARG A 136 18.58 -17.98 -22.47
N GLY A 137 19.03 -16.86 -23.05
CA GLY A 137 19.08 -16.64 -24.49
C GLY A 137 17.72 -16.47 -25.18
N ARG A 138 16.61 -16.37 -24.44
CA ARG A 138 15.27 -16.08 -25.00
C ARG A 138 14.80 -14.72 -24.56
N GLU A 139 14.37 -13.91 -25.52
CA GLU A 139 13.74 -12.62 -25.27
C GLU A 139 12.27 -12.81 -24.89
N ARG A 140 11.83 -12.03 -23.90
CA ARG A 140 10.44 -11.97 -23.45
C ARG A 140 10.03 -10.52 -23.33
N ILE A 141 8.85 -10.21 -23.86
CA ILE A 141 8.24 -8.90 -23.72
C ILE A 141 7.57 -8.81 -22.34
N GLY A 142 7.77 -7.69 -21.66
CA GLY A 142 7.15 -7.40 -20.37
C GLY A 142 8.11 -7.52 -19.20
N ALA A 143 8.24 -6.44 -18.42
CA ALA A 143 8.85 -6.51 -17.11
C ALA A 143 8.11 -5.63 -16.08
N PRO A 144 8.09 -6.01 -14.79
CA PRO A 144 7.53 -5.14 -13.77
C PRO A 144 8.27 -3.81 -13.69
N ARG A 145 7.53 -2.71 -13.74
CA ARG A 145 8.00 -1.33 -13.54
C ARG A 145 7.04 -0.58 -12.61
N ASN A 146 7.60 0.37 -11.86
CA ASN A 146 6.84 1.25 -10.99
C ASN A 146 6.80 2.64 -11.62
N PHE A 147 5.61 3.21 -11.72
CA PHE A 147 5.38 4.58 -12.16
C PHE A 147 4.79 5.36 -11.00
N ALA A 148 5.43 6.45 -10.60
CA ALA A 148 5.00 7.26 -9.49
C ALA A 148 3.74 8.04 -9.86
N LEU A 149 2.76 8.00 -8.97
CA LEU A 149 1.48 8.70 -9.08
C LEU A 149 1.50 9.97 -8.21
N VAL A 150 2.14 9.85 -7.04
CA VAL A 150 2.22 10.90 -6.03
C VAL A 150 3.65 10.96 -5.52
N ASP A 151 4.19 12.16 -5.38
CA ASP A 151 5.55 12.40 -4.89
C ASP A 151 5.67 12.15 -3.37
N ASP A 152 6.90 12.26 -2.84
CA ASP A 152 7.16 12.08 -1.41
C ASP A 152 6.49 13.12 -0.50
N SER A 153 6.07 14.26 -1.05
CA SER A 153 5.34 15.34 -0.37
C SER A 153 3.81 15.18 -0.44
N GLY A 154 3.32 14.14 -1.12
CA GLY A 154 1.90 13.89 -1.30
C GLY A 154 1.27 14.69 -2.46
N ASN A 155 2.06 15.28 -3.36
CA ASN A 155 1.55 16.00 -4.52
C ASN A 155 1.26 15.03 -5.66
N PHE A 156 0.07 15.15 -6.23
CA PHE A 156 -0.37 14.35 -7.37
C PHE A 156 0.39 14.78 -8.62
N TYR A 157 0.91 13.82 -9.39
CA TYR A 157 1.63 14.11 -10.62
C TYR A 157 0.65 14.40 -11.76
N ASP A 158 0.83 15.55 -12.41
CA ASP A 158 -0.10 16.04 -13.43
C ASP A 158 -0.25 15.09 -14.62
N GLY A 159 0.81 14.33 -14.97
CA GLY A 159 0.75 13.32 -16.03
C GLY A 159 -0.17 12.12 -15.76
N TRP A 160 -0.80 12.06 -14.58
CA TRP A 160 -1.83 11.06 -14.23
C TRP A 160 -3.23 11.65 -14.09
N GLN A 161 -3.44 12.94 -14.39
CA GLN A 161 -4.78 13.55 -14.36
C GLN A 161 -5.71 12.92 -15.40
N GLY A 162 -5.18 12.40 -16.51
CA GLY A 162 -5.89 11.53 -17.44
C GLY A 162 -5.40 10.08 -17.35
N LEU A 163 -6.31 9.13 -17.52
CA LEU A 163 -5.98 7.70 -17.61
C LEU A 163 -6.56 7.11 -18.90
N GLU A 164 -5.73 6.44 -19.68
CA GLU A 164 -6.16 5.65 -20.83
C GLU A 164 -6.11 4.15 -20.50
N TRP A 165 -7.18 3.42 -20.77
CA TRP A 165 -7.22 1.97 -20.53
C TRP A 165 -8.18 1.22 -21.44
N ILE A 166 -7.96 -0.08 -21.59
CA ILE A 166 -8.90 -0.97 -22.27
C ILE A 166 -10.06 -1.27 -21.32
N SER A 167 -11.17 -0.57 -21.51
CA SER A 167 -12.37 -0.66 -20.68
C SER A 167 -13.17 -1.94 -20.90
N SER A 168 -13.90 -2.38 -19.87
CA SER A 168 -14.89 -3.45 -19.99
C SER A 168 -16.28 -2.89 -20.36
N LYS A 169 -17.23 -3.76 -20.71
CA LYS A 169 -18.61 -3.35 -20.99
C LYS A 169 -19.25 -2.68 -19.77
N GLU A 170 -19.03 -3.25 -18.59
CA GLU A 170 -19.55 -2.75 -17.32
C GLU A 170 -18.92 -1.39 -16.97
N GLU A 171 -17.63 -1.19 -17.25
CA GLU A 171 -16.96 0.09 -17.05
C GLU A 171 -17.48 1.16 -18.01
N ASN A 172 -17.68 0.84 -19.29
CA ASN A 172 -18.26 1.77 -20.25
C ASN A 172 -19.70 2.15 -19.87
N GLN A 173 -20.50 1.18 -19.42
CA GLN A 173 -21.85 1.44 -18.93
C GLN A 173 -21.82 2.37 -17.71
N PHE A 174 -20.94 2.11 -16.74
CA PHE A 174 -20.78 2.95 -15.56
C PHE A 174 -20.37 4.39 -15.92
N ILE A 175 -19.41 4.56 -16.84
CA ILE A 175 -18.97 5.88 -17.32
C ILE A 175 -20.12 6.63 -17.99
N ALA A 176 -20.86 5.95 -18.87
CA ALA A 176 -21.98 6.54 -19.60
C ALA A 176 -23.15 6.92 -18.67
N GLU A 177 -23.54 6.05 -17.75
CA GLU A 177 -24.65 6.29 -16.80
C GLU A 177 -24.36 7.47 -15.86
N ASN A 178 -23.09 7.67 -15.49
CA ASN A 178 -22.67 8.77 -14.61
C ASN A 178 -22.12 9.99 -15.36
N GLN A 179 -22.17 9.98 -16.70
CA GLN A 179 -21.71 11.08 -17.57
C GLN A 179 -20.28 11.55 -17.24
N LEU A 180 -19.38 10.60 -16.94
CA LEU A 180 -18.03 10.92 -16.46
C LEU A 180 -17.06 11.34 -17.56
N GLU A 181 -17.36 10.95 -18.80
CA GLU A 181 -16.58 11.25 -19.98
C GLU A 181 -17.00 12.61 -20.54
N VAL A 182 -16.31 13.67 -20.11
CA VAL A 182 -16.54 15.03 -20.62
C VAL A 182 -15.79 15.27 -21.93
N TYR A 183 -14.66 14.59 -22.13
CA TYR A 183 -13.92 14.57 -23.39
C TYR A 183 -13.79 13.14 -23.91
N PRO A 184 -13.83 12.92 -25.25
CA PRO A 184 -13.74 11.58 -25.83
C PRO A 184 -12.51 10.81 -25.33
N ASP A 185 -12.71 9.55 -24.97
CA ASP A 185 -11.70 8.56 -24.57
C ASP A 185 -10.84 8.95 -23.36
N SER A 186 -11.29 9.91 -22.53
CA SER A 186 -10.53 10.34 -21.35
C SER A 186 -11.39 10.55 -20.11
N LEU A 187 -10.88 10.08 -18.98
CA LEU A 187 -11.43 10.33 -17.65
C LEU A 187 -10.44 11.21 -16.89
N GLU A 188 -10.91 12.39 -16.49
CA GLU A 188 -10.11 13.37 -15.75
C GLU A 188 -10.33 13.26 -14.23
N PHE A 189 -9.23 13.28 -13.48
CA PHE A 189 -9.20 13.16 -12.03
C PHE A 189 -8.65 14.43 -11.37
N THR A 190 -9.47 15.09 -10.55
CA THR A 190 -9.02 16.22 -9.73
C THR A 190 -8.17 15.76 -8.54
N HIS A 191 -8.37 14.52 -8.10
CA HIS A 191 -7.79 14.01 -6.87
C HIS A 191 -7.21 12.61 -7.05
N PHE A 192 -6.00 12.39 -6.52
CA PHE A 192 -5.48 11.05 -6.33
C PHE A 192 -6.27 10.25 -5.28
N VAL A 193 -6.60 10.91 -4.15
CA VAL A 193 -7.47 10.39 -3.08
C VAL A 193 -8.55 11.41 -2.78
N HIS A 194 -9.80 10.96 -2.68
CA HIS A 194 -10.94 11.85 -2.46
C HIS A 194 -10.88 12.52 -1.07
N PRO A 195 -11.22 13.82 -0.93
CA PRO A 195 -11.17 14.53 0.35
C PRO A 195 -11.96 13.87 1.50
N SER A 196 -13.11 13.26 1.20
CA SER A 196 -13.93 12.57 2.22
C SER A 196 -13.19 11.41 2.91
N LEU A 197 -12.17 10.83 2.27
CA LEU A 197 -11.36 9.77 2.85
C LEU A 197 -10.58 10.24 4.10
N ALA A 198 -10.38 11.56 4.27
CA ALA A 198 -9.79 12.13 5.48
C ALA A 198 -10.55 11.74 6.76
N PHE A 199 -11.88 11.66 6.70
CA PHE A 199 -12.70 11.29 7.85
C PHE A 199 -12.55 9.82 8.24
N SER A 200 -12.15 8.96 7.30
CA SER A 200 -11.85 7.56 7.57
C SER A 200 -10.66 7.39 8.52
N PHE A 201 -9.84 8.42 8.73
CA PHE A 201 -8.76 8.42 9.73
C PHE A 201 -9.27 8.19 11.16
N TYR A 202 -10.52 8.59 11.43
CA TYR A 202 -11.21 8.35 12.70
C TYR A 202 -12.01 7.03 12.70
N GLY A 203 -12.10 6.34 11.56
CA GLY A 203 -13.00 5.21 11.36
C GLY A 203 -12.38 3.86 11.74
N SER A 204 -13.22 2.91 12.16
CA SER A 204 -12.79 1.54 12.47
C SER A 204 -12.09 0.83 11.30
N PRO A 205 -12.44 1.00 10.00
CA PRO A 205 -11.71 0.32 8.92
C PRO A 205 -10.23 0.67 8.90
N TYR A 206 -9.88 1.95 9.12
CA TYR A 206 -8.49 2.40 9.19
C TYR A 206 -7.74 1.79 10.38
N LEU A 207 -8.37 1.76 11.56
CA LEU A 207 -7.77 1.18 12.76
C LEU A 207 -7.55 -0.33 12.62
N ILE A 208 -8.53 -1.07 12.09
CA ILE A 208 -8.42 -2.51 11.81
C ILE A 208 -7.26 -2.76 10.82
N THR A 209 -7.15 -1.91 9.79
CA THR A 209 -6.09 -2.00 8.78
C THR A 209 -4.70 -1.73 9.36
N LYS A 210 -4.57 -0.73 10.24
CA LYS A 210 -3.36 -0.47 11.05
C LYS A 210 -2.99 -1.67 11.92
N THR A 211 -3.96 -2.27 12.60
CA THR A 211 -3.75 -3.48 13.42
C THR A 211 -3.20 -4.62 12.56
N LEU A 212 -3.81 -4.88 11.41
CA LEU A 212 -3.37 -5.91 10.47
C LEU A 212 -1.95 -5.61 9.95
N ALA A 213 -1.63 -4.36 9.60
CA ALA A 213 -0.31 -3.97 9.15
C ALA A 213 0.77 -4.24 10.21
N SER A 214 0.51 -3.87 11.47
CA SER A 214 1.39 -4.15 12.61
C SER A 214 1.58 -5.66 12.82
N ARG A 215 0.50 -6.44 12.71
CA ARG A 215 0.51 -7.90 12.79
C ARG A 215 1.35 -8.54 11.68
N ILE A 216 1.21 -8.09 10.43
CA ILE A 216 2.03 -8.53 9.29
C ILE A 216 3.52 -8.28 9.57
N ALA A 217 3.85 -7.10 10.09
CA ALA A 217 5.23 -6.72 10.38
C ALA A 217 5.85 -7.59 11.50
N ASP A 218 5.12 -7.83 12.59
CA ASP A 218 5.55 -8.70 13.69
C ASP A 218 5.76 -10.14 13.21
N GLN A 219 4.82 -10.68 12.42
CA GLN A 219 4.92 -12.06 11.90
C GLN A 219 6.10 -12.21 10.93
N ALA A 220 6.29 -11.23 10.05
CA ALA A 220 7.44 -11.22 9.14
C ALA A 220 8.76 -11.16 9.91
N SER A 221 8.84 -10.36 10.98
CA SER A 221 10.01 -10.25 11.86
C SER A 221 10.30 -11.56 12.58
N HIS A 222 9.27 -12.21 13.14
CA HIS A 222 9.39 -13.52 13.79
C HIS A 222 10.00 -14.57 12.86
N TYR A 223 9.41 -14.80 11.68
CA TYR A 223 9.93 -15.81 10.75
C TYR A 223 11.29 -15.45 10.15
N ARG A 224 11.62 -14.15 10.02
CA ARG A 224 13.00 -13.73 9.68
C ARG A 224 14.00 -14.14 10.76
N LYS A 225 13.67 -13.89 12.04
CA LYS A 225 14.51 -14.28 13.18
C LYS A 225 14.65 -15.81 13.28
N LEU A 226 13.56 -16.55 13.10
CA LEU A 226 13.57 -18.01 13.10
C LEU A 226 14.46 -18.57 11.98
N ALA A 227 14.33 -18.05 10.76
CA ALA A 227 15.19 -18.43 9.64
C ALA A 227 16.67 -18.12 9.93
N GLN A 228 16.97 -16.99 10.57
CA GLN A 228 18.34 -16.63 10.97
C GLN A 228 18.89 -17.59 12.03
N GLN A 229 18.10 -17.94 13.04
CA GLN A 229 18.49 -18.91 14.07
C GLN A 229 18.80 -20.29 13.48
N LEU A 230 17.96 -20.79 12.58
CA LEU A 230 18.20 -22.08 11.91
C LEU A 230 19.48 -22.07 11.06
N ARG A 231 19.76 -20.97 10.35
CA ARG A 231 21.03 -20.83 9.61
C ARG A 231 22.24 -20.81 10.52
N LYS A 232 22.16 -20.11 11.67
CA LYS A 232 23.23 -20.10 12.68
C LYS A 232 23.50 -21.51 13.24
N LYS A 233 22.49 -22.38 13.29
CA LYS A 233 22.62 -23.80 13.64
C LYS A 233 23.15 -24.70 12.51
N GLY A 234 23.58 -24.12 11.38
CA GLY A 234 24.11 -24.86 10.24
C GLY A 234 23.06 -25.44 9.29
N ILE A 235 21.77 -25.13 9.48
CA ILE A 235 20.71 -25.61 8.57
C ILE A 235 20.74 -24.80 7.28
N LYS A 236 21.06 -25.48 6.18
CA LYS A 236 21.11 -24.92 4.82
C LYS A 236 20.06 -25.59 3.94
N LEU A 237 19.39 -24.80 3.11
CA LEU A 237 18.55 -25.31 2.02
C LEU A 237 19.46 -25.84 0.91
N ARG A 238 19.15 -27.01 0.37
CA ARG A 238 19.81 -27.51 -0.85
C ARG A 238 19.49 -26.52 -1.99
N ARG A 239 20.51 -26.18 -2.79
CA ARG A 239 20.26 -25.48 -4.06
C ARG A 239 19.49 -26.46 -4.96
N PRO A 240 18.46 -26.01 -5.69
CA PRO A 240 17.87 -26.83 -6.74
C PRO A 240 18.99 -27.35 -7.65
N SER A 241 19.02 -28.66 -7.89
CA SER A 241 19.92 -29.26 -8.86
C SER A 241 19.51 -28.81 -10.26
N GLY A 242 20.29 -27.91 -10.87
CA GLY A 242 20.08 -27.47 -12.26
C GLY A 242 19.76 -25.98 -12.39
N GLY A 243 20.80 -25.19 -12.64
CA GLY A 243 20.71 -23.78 -12.99
C GLY A 243 21.50 -22.90 -12.03
N ARG A 244 22.65 -22.39 -12.47
CA ARG A 244 23.09 -21.08 -11.96
C ARG A 244 22.00 -20.11 -12.41
N ASP A 245 21.36 -19.44 -11.46
CA ASP A 245 20.65 -18.21 -11.82
C ASP A 245 21.68 -17.33 -12.52
N GLU A 246 21.40 -16.92 -13.77
CA GLU A 246 22.25 -15.94 -14.47
C GLU A 246 22.43 -14.75 -13.54
N GLU A 247 23.67 -14.32 -13.33
CA GLU A 247 23.96 -13.19 -12.48
C GLU A 247 23.49 -11.93 -13.21
N VAL A 248 22.31 -11.45 -12.84
CA VAL A 248 21.72 -10.25 -13.39
C VAL A 248 22.25 -9.06 -12.60
N GLU A 249 23.13 -8.28 -13.21
CA GLU A 249 23.58 -7.01 -12.66
C GLU A 249 22.43 -6.00 -12.65
N SER A 250 22.35 -5.20 -11.60
CA SER A 250 21.35 -4.13 -11.48
C SER A 250 22.01 -2.86 -11.01
N TRP A 251 21.67 -1.74 -11.64
CA TRP A 251 22.15 -0.41 -11.28
C TRP A 251 21.00 0.60 -11.28
N THR A 252 21.29 1.82 -10.84
CA THR A 252 20.32 2.92 -10.83
C THR A 252 20.81 4.06 -11.71
N GLU A 253 19.92 4.59 -12.54
CA GLU A 253 20.16 5.75 -13.40
C GLU A 253 19.38 6.97 -12.88
N GLY A 254 19.95 8.16 -13.02
CA GLY A 254 19.37 9.43 -12.60
C GLY A 254 20.03 10.02 -11.35
N GLU A 255 20.13 11.34 -11.31
CA GLU A 255 20.60 12.09 -10.16
C GLU A 255 19.47 12.30 -9.15
N THR A 256 19.82 12.41 -7.86
CA THR A 256 18.84 12.72 -6.81
C THR A 256 19.44 13.66 -5.81
N ARG A 257 18.64 14.61 -5.32
CA ARG A 257 18.99 15.47 -4.19
C ARG A 257 18.19 15.08 -2.93
N PRO A 258 18.78 15.20 -1.74
CA PRO A 258 18.01 15.13 -0.51
C PRO A 258 17.07 16.34 -0.41
N GLN A 259 15.81 16.10 -0.08
CA GLN A 259 14.80 17.14 0.14
C GLN A 259 14.02 16.81 1.42
N LYS A 260 13.82 17.81 2.26
CA LYS A 260 12.93 17.69 3.41
C LYS A 260 11.49 17.79 2.94
N VAL A 261 10.69 16.81 3.30
CA VAL A 261 9.26 16.74 2.99
C VAL A 261 8.47 16.59 4.29
N LYS A 262 7.35 17.29 4.41
CA LYS A 262 6.40 17.08 5.51
C LYS A 262 5.67 15.77 5.28
N ASN A 263 5.50 15.00 6.34
CA ASN A 263 4.81 13.73 6.30
C ASN A 263 3.98 13.52 7.56
N LEU A 264 2.77 12.99 7.40
CA LEU A 264 1.96 12.47 8.49
C LEU A 264 2.52 11.12 8.93
N GLU A 265 2.98 11.08 10.18
CA GLU A 265 3.24 9.83 10.88
C GLU A 265 2.04 9.52 11.75
N ALA A 266 1.47 8.33 11.59
CA ALA A 266 0.40 7.83 12.43
C ALA A 266 0.77 6.50 13.06
N LYS A 267 0.41 6.30 14.32
CA LYS A 267 0.68 5.09 15.11
C LYS A 267 -0.59 4.69 15.85
N LEU A 268 -0.84 3.39 15.92
CA LEU A 268 -1.90 2.84 16.73
C LEU A 268 -1.27 2.14 17.93
N ILE A 269 -1.62 2.55 19.14
CA ILE A 269 -1.31 1.83 20.38
C ILE A 269 -2.45 0.84 20.61
N LEU A 270 -2.06 -0.41 20.82
CA LEU A 270 -2.93 -1.57 21.03
C LEU A 270 -2.39 -2.40 22.19
N PRO A 271 -3.21 -3.30 22.76
CA PRO A 271 -2.69 -4.36 23.62
C PRO A 271 -1.57 -5.16 22.93
N GLU A 272 -0.69 -5.76 23.74
CA GLU A 272 0.34 -6.64 23.23
C GLU A 272 -0.26 -7.84 22.50
N PHE A 273 0.41 -8.30 21.43
CA PHE A 273 -0.01 -9.53 20.76
C PHE A 273 0.21 -10.73 21.69
N ILE A 274 -0.83 -11.55 21.82
CA ILE A 274 -0.86 -12.72 22.72
C ILE A 274 -0.49 -14.01 21.97
N GLY A 275 -0.20 -15.09 22.69
CA GLY A 275 0.08 -16.40 22.08
C GLY A 275 1.44 -16.48 21.36
N SER A 276 1.62 -17.54 20.57
CA SER A 276 2.85 -17.82 19.82
C SER A 276 2.55 -18.13 18.35
N TYR A 277 3.49 -17.80 17.47
CA TYR A 277 3.36 -18.14 16.06
C TYR A 277 3.52 -19.65 15.86
N PRO A 278 2.68 -20.29 15.03
CA PRO A 278 2.81 -21.71 14.75
C PRO A 278 4.15 -21.99 14.06
N LEU A 279 4.82 -23.05 14.51
CA LEU A 279 5.97 -23.61 13.83
C LEU A 279 5.48 -24.40 12.62
N MET A 280 5.74 -23.90 11.43
CA MET A 280 5.30 -24.53 10.19
C MET A 280 6.50 -24.77 9.28
N GLY A 281 6.46 -25.88 8.55
CA GLY A 281 7.40 -26.23 7.51
C GLY A 281 6.71 -26.44 6.17
N VAL A 282 7.46 -26.23 5.09
CA VAL A 282 7.03 -26.57 3.73
C VAL A 282 8.03 -27.58 3.20
N LYS A 283 7.55 -28.72 2.70
CA LYS A 283 8.39 -29.77 2.10
C LYS A 283 9.06 -29.30 0.80
N GLU A 284 9.93 -30.15 0.24
CA GLU A 284 10.63 -29.83 -1.02
C GLU A 284 9.69 -29.65 -2.22
N ASP A 285 8.51 -30.26 -2.19
CA ASP A 285 7.46 -30.06 -3.19
C ASP A 285 6.93 -28.62 -3.26
N GLY A 286 7.20 -27.78 -2.26
CA GLY A 286 6.73 -26.40 -2.20
C GLY A 286 5.23 -26.22 -1.89
N HIS A 287 4.49 -27.30 -1.70
CA HIS A 287 3.03 -27.30 -1.56
C HIS A 287 2.55 -27.91 -0.24
N THR A 288 3.25 -28.91 0.28
CA THR A 288 2.87 -29.58 1.51
C THR A 288 3.34 -28.78 2.71
N ILE A 289 2.38 -28.21 3.45
CA ILE A 289 2.61 -27.49 4.71
C ILE A 289 2.39 -28.45 5.88
N GLN A 290 3.36 -28.53 6.78
CA GLN A 290 3.27 -29.28 8.03
C GLN A 290 3.39 -28.35 9.23
N THR A 291 2.57 -28.56 10.25
CA THR A 291 2.67 -27.86 11.54
C THR A 291 3.44 -28.74 12.53
N TYR A 292 4.23 -28.11 13.41
CA TYR A 292 4.99 -28.75 14.46
C TYR A 292 4.65 -28.13 15.80
N ASP A 293 4.43 -28.94 16.83
CA ASP A 293 4.17 -28.43 18.19
C ASP A 293 5.43 -27.84 18.84
N LYS A 294 6.60 -28.38 18.46
CA LYS A 294 7.91 -27.96 18.96
C LYS A 294 8.99 -28.10 17.90
N MET A 295 10.14 -27.47 18.13
CA MET A 295 11.29 -27.56 17.22
C MET A 295 11.71 -29.03 17.03
N PRO A 296 11.63 -29.60 15.81
CA PRO A 296 11.97 -30.99 15.57
C PRO A 296 13.48 -31.21 15.70
N ARG A 297 13.90 -32.42 16.09
CA ARG A 297 15.32 -32.82 16.14
C ARG A 297 15.89 -33.15 14.76
N SER A 298 15.04 -33.61 13.83
CA SER A 298 15.46 -33.95 12.47
C SER A 298 15.92 -32.69 11.72
N ARG A 299 17.11 -32.76 11.11
CA ARG A 299 17.64 -31.70 10.24
C ARG A 299 16.75 -31.43 9.03
N GLU A 300 16.06 -32.46 8.53
CA GLU A 300 15.16 -32.34 7.38
C GLU A 300 13.92 -31.51 7.74
N ALA A 301 13.24 -31.84 8.84
CA ALA A 301 12.11 -31.05 9.32
C ALA A 301 12.52 -29.60 9.66
N GLN A 302 13.74 -29.39 10.17
CA GLN A 302 14.28 -28.03 10.37
C GLN A 302 14.53 -27.29 9.04
N ARG A 303 14.90 -27.99 7.95
CA ARG A 303 14.98 -27.39 6.60
C ARG A 303 13.60 -27.00 6.09
N ASP A 304 12.58 -27.80 6.36
CA ASP A 304 11.20 -27.48 5.98
C ASP A 304 10.71 -26.22 6.69
N ILE A 305 11.00 -26.09 7.99
CA ILE A 305 10.72 -24.86 8.77
C ILE A 305 11.50 -23.67 8.21
N LEU A 306 12.78 -23.84 7.85
CA LEU A 306 13.57 -22.78 7.23
C LEU A 306 12.98 -22.35 5.87
N ARG A 307 12.49 -23.31 5.07
CA ARG A 307 11.87 -23.06 3.76
C ARG A 307 10.59 -22.25 3.94
N TYR A 308 9.69 -22.68 4.83
CA TYR A 308 8.48 -21.96 5.17
C TYR A 308 8.79 -20.55 5.69
N SER A 309 9.70 -20.44 6.67
CA SER A 309 10.06 -19.15 7.29
C SER A 309 10.56 -18.13 6.27
N LYS A 310 11.39 -18.55 5.31
CA LYS A 310 11.84 -17.69 4.20
C LYS A 310 10.69 -17.32 3.26
N TRP A 311 9.84 -18.27 2.91
CA TRP A 311 8.71 -18.05 2.01
C TRP A 311 7.69 -17.09 2.61
N ILE A 312 7.22 -17.36 3.83
CA ILE A 312 6.16 -16.58 4.47
C ILE A 312 6.63 -15.17 4.82
N SER A 313 7.85 -15.01 5.33
CA SER A 313 8.38 -13.67 5.65
C SER A 313 8.52 -12.79 4.40
N ARG A 314 8.93 -13.37 3.27
CA ARG A 314 8.93 -12.67 1.97
C ARG A 314 7.53 -12.33 1.51
N LYS A 315 6.58 -13.27 1.60
CA LYS A 315 5.18 -13.05 1.21
C LYS A 315 4.54 -11.93 2.04
N LEU A 316 4.77 -11.94 3.35
CA LEU A 316 4.31 -10.89 4.27
C LEU A 316 4.94 -9.54 3.93
N SER A 317 6.25 -9.49 3.70
CA SER A 317 6.96 -8.21 3.50
C SER A 317 6.73 -7.59 2.11
N PHE A 318 6.63 -8.41 1.05
CA PHE A 318 6.64 -7.91 -0.34
C PHE A 318 5.31 -8.09 -1.08
N ARG A 319 4.40 -8.92 -0.56
CA ARG A 319 3.07 -9.12 -1.13
C ARG A 319 1.99 -8.52 -0.25
N TYR A 320 1.82 -9.05 0.97
CA TYR A 320 0.68 -8.68 1.82
C TYR A 320 0.86 -7.31 2.50
N GLY A 321 2.05 -7.00 3.01
CA GLY A 321 2.34 -5.71 3.62
C GLY A 321 2.00 -4.54 2.69
N PRO A 322 2.49 -4.52 1.43
CA PRO A 322 2.11 -3.49 0.48
C PRO A 322 0.62 -3.40 0.18
N MET A 323 -0.10 -4.54 0.12
CA MET A 323 -1.56 -4.53 -0.14
C MET A 323 -2.36 -3.84 0.97
N VAL A 324 -1.93 -3.98 2.22
CA VAL A 324 -2.56 -3.33 3.38
C VAL A 324 -2.06 -1.90 3.58
N CYS A 325 -0.81 -1.65 3.20
CA CYS A 325 -0.18 -0.34 3.29
C CYS A 325 -0.86 0.70 2.38
N THR A 326 -1.20 0.34 1.15
CA THR A 326 -1.81 1.26 0.18
C THR A 326 -3.09 1.93 0.71
N PRO A 327 -4.15 1.21 1.11
CA PRO A 327 -5.38 1.85 1.61
C PRO A 327 -5.14 2.62 2.92
N MET A 328 -4.30 2.10 3.83
CA MET A 328 -3.93 2.79 5.06
C MET A 328 -3.25 4.14 4.77
N ARG A 329 -2.27 4.15 3.86
CA ARG A 329 -1.55 5.38 3.48
C ARG A 329 -2.45 6.33 2.70
N ALA A 330 -3.44 5.84 1.97
CA ALA A 330 -4.39 6.68 1.25
C ALA A 330 -5.23 7.52 2.23
N VAL A 331 -5.71 6.89 3.31
CA VAL A 331 -6.38 7.60 4.42
C VAL A 331 -5.44 8.61 5.09
N GLU A 332 -4.20 8.21 5.37
CA GLU A 332 -3.19 9.09 5.97
C GLU A 332 -2.85 10.28 5.05
N LEU A 333 -2.79 10.08 3.73
CA LEU A 333 -2.61 11.16 2.74
C LEU A 333 -3.82 12.09 2.69
N ALA A 334 -5.04 11.54 2.63
CA ALA A 334 -6.26 12.34 2.61
C ALA A 334 -6.39 13.18 3.89
N PHE A 335 -6.11 12.61 5.06
CA PHE A 335 -6.08 13.35 6.32
C PHE A 335 -5.01 14.43 6.32
N PHE A 336 -3.80 14.14 5.82
CA PHE A 336 -2.73 15.13 5.71
C PHE A 336 -3.09 16.33 4.80
N LYS A 337 -3.77 16.08 3.67
CA LYS A 337 -4.11 17.11 2.68
C LYS A 337 -5.39 17.86 3.01
N TYR A 338 -6.40 17.17 3.53
CA TYR A 338 -7.78 17.68 3.63
C TYR A 338 -8.37 17.57 5.03
N GLY A 339 -7.65 16.96 5.98
CA GLY A 339 -8.12 16.78 7.36
C GLY A 339 -8.00 18.03 8.23
N PHE A 340 -7.57 19.18 7.68
CA PHE A 340 -7.29 20.40 8.42
C PHE A 340 -7.92 21.63 7.75
N LYS A 341 -8.40 22.57 8.55
CA LYS A 341 -8.77 23.93 8.15
C LYS A 341 -7.93 24.91 8.97
N GLY A 342 -6.87 25.45 8.36
CA GLY A 342 -5.80 26.12 9.11
C GLY A 342 -5.10 25.12 10.02
N ASP A 343 -4.93 25.46 11.29
CA ASP A 343 -4.28 24.59 12.30
C ASP A 343 -5.26 23.65 13.04
N GLN A 344 -6.55 23.66 12.67
CA GLN A 344 -7.58 22.85 13.32
C GLN A 344 -7.95 21.64 12.47
N GLU A 345 -8.03 20.45 13.07
CA GLU A 345 -8.55 19.26 12.40
C GLU A 345 -10.03 19.42 12.11
N LEU A 346 -10.41 19.02 10.90
CA LEU A 346 -11.79 18.77 10.58
C LEU A 346 -12.26 17.53 11.33
N LYS A 347 -13.37 17.67 12.04
CA LYS A 347 -14.06 16.57 12.68
C LYS A 347 -15.12 16.00 11.76
N PRO A 348 -15.33 14.68 11.77
CA PRO A 348 -16.49 14.09 11.12
C PRO A 348 -17.79 14.53 11.82
N GLY A 349 -18.92 14.35 11.13
CA GLY A 349 -20.24 14.68 11.68
C GLY A 349 -20.73 13.77 12.80
N TRP A 350 -20.03 12.66 13.08
CA TRP A 350 -20.32 11.77 14.21
C TRP A 350 -19.39 12.05 15.40
N ALA A 351 -19.81 11.61 16.59
CA ALA A 351 -19.06 11.82 17.82
C ALA A 351 -17.70 11.10 17.81
N VAL A 352 -16.63 11.88 17.88
CA VAL A 352 -15.24 11.44 18.06
C VAL A 352 -14.63 12.18 19.27
N PRO A 353 -13.68 11.56 20.00
CA PRO A 353 -12.96 12.24 21.07
C PRO A 353 -12.17 13.44 20.56
N ASP A 354 -11.75 14.29 21.50
CA ASP A 354 -10.80 15.36 21.21
C ASP A 354 -9.36 14.87 21.12
N TRP A 355 -8.55 15.58 20.33
CA TRP A 355 -7.11 15.36 20.27
C TRP A 355 -6.44 15.99 21.48
N ASN A 356 -5.78 15.17 22.30
CA ASN A 356 -4.87 15.64 23.33
C ASN A 356 -3.52 15.97 22.67
N ARG A 357 -3.06 17.21 22.85
CA ARG A 357 -1.84 17.73 22.22
C ARG A 357 -0.59 17.38 23.02
N ASP A 358 0.55 17.45 22.33
CA ASP A 358 1.89 17.39 22.95
C ASP A 358 2.18 16.15 23.80
N PHE A 359 1.46 15.06 23.54
CA PHE A 359 1.68 13.77 24.20
C PHE A 359 3.08 13.25 23.92
N LYS A 360 3.78 12.82 24.97
CA LYS A 360 5.09 12.19 24.88
C LYS A 360 5.00 10.74 25.36
N GLU A 361 5.30 9.79 24.48
CA GLU A 361 5.31 8.36 24.81
C GLU A 361 6.25 8.01 25.96
N LYS A 362 7.31 8.81 26.15
CA LYS A 362 8.24 8.71 27.27
C LYS A 362 8.56 10.12 27.76
N PRO A 363 8.78 10.35 29.07
CA PRO A 363 9.09 11.68 29.59
C PRO A 363 10.26 12.37 28.88
N LYS A 364 11.28 11.59 28.48
CA LYS A 364 12.49 12.07 27.76
C LYS A 364 12.35 12.10 26.23
N SER A 365 11.20 11.71 25.67
CA SER A 365 10.97 11.74 24.23
C SER A 365 10.94 13.19 23.73
N ARG A 366 11.70 13.48 22.68
CA ARG A 366 11.61 14.74 21.94
C ARG A 366 10.40 14.76 20.99
N ASN A 367 9.89 13.59 20.64
CA ASN A 367 8.73 13.46 19.78
C ASN A 367 7.47 13.77 20.57
N LYS A 368 6.75 14.80 20.12
CA LYS A 368 5.41 15.16 20.57
C LYS A 368 4.40 14.58 19.59
N TRP A 369 3.31 14.05 20.12
CA TRP A 369 2.22 13.45 19.37
C TRP A 369 0.90 14.13 19.72
N ASN A 370 -0.01 14.16 18.76
CA ASN A 370 -1.43 14.32 19.03
C ASN A 370 -2.00 12.94 19.30
N ILE A 371 -2.69 12.77 20.42
CA ILE A 371 -3.28 11.49 20.83
C ILE A 371 -4.80 11.60 20.89
N LEU A 372 -5.45 10.63 20.26
CA LEU A 372 -6.90 10.41 20.32
C LEU A 372 -7.12 9.13 21.12
N GLU A 373 -7.66 9.28 22.32
CA GLU A 373 -7.97 8.17 23.22
C GLU A 373 -9.35 7.62 22.88
N LEU A 374 -9.40 6.47 22.21
CA LEU A 374 -10.65 5.82 21.82
C LEU A 374 -11.24 5.01 22.98
N ASN A 375 -10.36 4.32 23.72
CA ASN A 375 -10.62 3.65 24.99
C ASN A 375 -9.28 3.47 25.77
N PRO A 376 -9.29 2.95 27.01
CA PRO A 376 -8.06 2.82 27.83
C PRO A 376 -6.93 1.98 27.21
N HIS A 377 -7.21 1.17 26.19
CA HIS A 377 -6.27 0.24 25.57
C HIS A 377 -5.98 0.53 24.10
N VAL A 378 -6.74 1.44 23.48
CA VAL A 378 -6.64 1.77 22.06
C VAL A 378 -6.51 3.27 21.91
N GLN A 379 -5.35 3.69 21.42
CA GLN A 379 -5.03 5.11 21.21
C GLN A 379 -4.46 5.31 19.81
N LEU A 380 -5.02 6.26 19.07
CA LEU A 380 -4.48 6.68 17.78
C LEU A 380 -3.60 7.90 18.00
N LEU A 381 -2.36 7.82 17.56
CA LEU A 381 -1.40 8.91 17.62
C LEU A 381 -1.11 9.40 16.22
N TYR A 382 -0.95 10.71 16.06
CA TYR A 382 -0.37 11.26 14.85
C TYR A 382 0.54 12.44 15.13
N ARG A 383 1.45 12.71 14.21
CA ARG A 383 2.20 13.98 14.14
C ARG A 383 2.56 14.29 12.69
N ILE A 384 2.79 15.57 12.41
CA ILE A 384 3.41 16.00 11.17
C ILE A 384 4.91 16.15 11.45
N ALA A 385 5.73 15.40 10.72
CA ALA A 385 7.18 15.40 10.87
C ALA A 385 7.85 15.72 9.54
N GLU A 386 9.03 16.34 9.60
CA GLU A 386 9.91 16.44 8.43
C GLU A 386 10.69 15.15 8.26
N LYS A 387 10.68 14.59 7.04
CA LYS A 387 11.54 13.48 6.64
C LYS A 387 12.41 13.89 5.45
N THR A 388 13.63 13.36 5.40
CA THR A 388 14.49 13.53 4.24
C THR A 388 14.17 12.46 3.22
N ALA A 389 13.60 12.85 2.08
CA ALA A 389 13.42 12.01 0.90
C ALA A 389 14.53 12.29 -0.13
N ARG A 390 14.81 11.33 -1.02
CA ARG A 390 15.70 11.55 -2.17
C ARG A 390 14.85 11.67 -3.42
N ILE A 391 14.79 12.88 -3.97
CA ILE A 391 13.94 13.20 -5.13
C ILE A 391 14.82 13.34 -6.36
N ALA A 392 14.34 12.88 -7.50
CA ALA A 392 15.07 13.03 -8.77
C ALA A 392 15.31 14.53 -9.07
N THR A 393 16.50 14.86 -9.54
CA THR A 393 16.78 16.20 -10.09
C THR A 393 16.46 16.17 -11.58
N TYR A 394 15.44 16.92 -11.99
CA TYR A 394 15.17 17.17 -13.40
C TYR A 394 16.31 18.03 -13.96
N LYS A 395 16.78 17.70 -15.16
CA LYS A 395 17.59 18.58 -15.99
C LYS A 395 16.67 19.28 -16.96
#